data_AF-A0A1H1F0S9-F1
#
_entry.id   AF-A0A1H1F0S9-F1
#
_cell.length_a   1.000
_cell.length_b   1.000
_cell.length_c   1.000
_cell.angle_alpha   90.00
_cell.angle_beta   90.00
_cell.angle_gamma   90.00
#
_symmetry.space_group_name_H-M   'P 1'
#
loop_
_entity.id
_entity.type
_entity.pdbx_description
1 polymer ?
#
loop_
_entity_poly.entity_id
_entity_poly.type
_entity_poly.pdbx_seq_one_letter_code
_entity_poly.pdbx_strand_id
1 'polypeptide(L)'
;MGVKASAKKAAFDRGLLLGKPASSEQLSNFVSRFLDNYVAVDLVRIGGCGDGGYLVPNDLEGIRYCFSPGVDYTASFESELANEYDVKCFMADASVSEPPSQNPAFDFEAKYIGPRNIGEFMTLSSWVTKKACNDDEMLLQMDIEGAEYDVFIETDIDILKKFRSMIVEFHGLDRLFDRNYISVMTAIFEKIYKGFSIAHVHPNNCCGVVSLGGIDVPKVVEITFIRNDRVQACSSNLPIILPHQLDEQNVDSKPDIKMPREWWGK
;
A
#
# COMPACT_ATOMS: atom_id res chain seq x y z
N MET A 1 8.93 15.33 -40.92
CA MET A 1 8.48 14.72 -39.64
C MET A 1 6.98 14.50 -39.71
N GLY A 2 6.49 13.31 -39.36
CA GLY A 2 5.04 13.07 -39.32
C GLY A 2 4.37 13.92 -38.23
N VAL A 3 3.09 14.25 -38.41
CA VAL A 3 2.30 15.13 -37.50
C VAL A 3 2.46 14.75 -36.03
N LYS A 4 2.46 13.45 -35.71
CA LYS A 4 2.67 12.94 -34.34
C LYS A 4 4.05 13.28 -33.77
N ALA A 5 5.11 13.20 -34.58
CA ALA A 5 6.47 13.53 -34.13
C ALA A 5 6.62 15.03 -33.90
N SER A 6 6.02 15.86 -34.76
CA SER A 6 6.00 17.31 -34.58
C SER A 6 5.22 17.72 -33.34
N ALA A 7 4.07 17.09 -33.05
CA ALA A 7 3.30 17.34 -31.84
C ALA A 7 4.06 16.92 -30.56
N LYS A 8 4.69 15.75 -30.56
CA LYS A 8 5.54 15.30 -29.45
C LYS A 8 6.69 16.27 -29.18
N LYS A 9 7.38 16.71 -30.23
CA LYS A 9 8.46 17.68 -30.11
C LYS A 9 7.94 19.02 -29.57
N ALA A 10 6.85 19.54 -30.12
CA ALA A 10 6.27 20.81 -29.68
C ALA A 10 5.77 20.79 -28.22
N ALA A 11 5.30 19.64 -27.73
CA ALA A 11 4.97 19.43 -26.32
C ALA A 11 6.24 19.36 -25.46
N PHE A 12 7.25 18.61 -25.91
CA PHE A 12 8.53 18.47 -25.21
C PHE A 12 9.27 19.80 -25.08
N ASP A 13 9.29 20.62 -26.14
CA ASP A 13 9.86 21.97 -26.15
C ASP A 13 9.13 22.91 -25.15
N ARG A 14 7.94 22.51 -24.65
CA ARG A 14 7.16 23.19 -23.61
C ARG A 14 7.20 22.47 -22.26
N GLY A 15 8.10 21.50 -22.07
CA GLY A 15 8.23 20.73 -20.82
C GLY A 15 7.16 19.66 -20.61
N LEU A 16 6.37 19.32 -21.63
CA LEU A 16 5.33 18.27 -21.55
C LEU A 16 5.82 16.97 -22.21
N LEU A 17 5.69 15.86 -21.48
CA LEU A 17 5.99 14.53 -21.99
C LEU A 17 4.70 13.84 -22.46
N LEU A 18 4.64 13.46 -23.74
CA LEU A 18 3.49 12.73 -24.31
C LEU A 18 3.78 11.23 -24.45
N GLY A 19 3.19 10.45 -23.54
CA GLY A 19 3.22 9.00 -23.51
C GLY A 19 2.16 8.35 -24.42
N LYS A 20 2.30 7.03 -24.63
CA LYS A 20 1.18 6.22 -25.12
C LYS A 20 0.50 5.59 -23.91
N PRO A 21 -0.83 5.49 -23.90
CA PRO A 21 -1.49 4.73 -22.85
C PRO A 21 -1.15 3.23 -22.93
N ALA A 22 -1.29 2.56 -21.79
CA ALA A 22 -1.36 1.11 -21.69
C ALA A 22 -2.48 0.56 -22.59
N SER A 23 -2.31 -0.66 -23.11
CA SER A 23 -3.38 -1.30 -23.86
C SER A 23 -4.50 -1.77 -22.93
N SER A 24 -5.71 -1.88 -23.46
CA SER A 24 -6.85 -2.46 -22.72
C SER A 24 -6.56 -3.88 -22.23
N GLU A 25 -5.76 -4.66 -22.97
CA GLU A 25 -5.31 -5.99 -22.57
C GLU A 25 -4.39 -5.94 -21.35
N GLN A 26 -3.40 -5.04 -21.33
CA GLN A 26 -2.50 -4.90 -20.17
C GLN A 26 -3.29 -4.50 -18.91
N LEU A 27 -4.21 -3.55 -19.03
CA LEU A 27 -5.06 -3.10 -17.92
C LEU A 27 -5.99 -4.22 -17.44
N SER A 28 -6.67 -4.90 -18.37
CA SER A 28 -7.58 -6.01 -18.02
C SER A 28 -6.83 -7.16 -17.36
N ASN A 29 -5.62 -7.48 -17.83
CA ASN A 29 -4.78 -8.50 -17.22
C ASN A 29 -4.36 -8.10 -15.80
N PHE A 30 -3.94 -6.84 -15.58
CA PHE A 30 -3.60 -6.36 -14.24
C PHE A 30 -4.79 -6.50 -13.27
N VAL A 31 -5.97 -6.02 -13.68
CA VAL A 31 -7.21 -6.10 -12.87
C VAL A 31 -7.64 -7.55 -12.63
N SER A 32 -7.56 -8.42 -13.63
CA SER A 32 -7.85 -9.85 -13.47
C SER A 32 -6.92 -10.50 -12.45
N ARG A 33 -5.61 -10.22 -12.52
CA ARG A 33 -4.64 -10.75 -11.56
C ARG A 33 -4.86 -10.20 -10.16
N PHE A 34 -5.28 -8.95 -10.03
CA PHE A 34 -5.71 -8.37 -8.77
C PHE A 34 -6.89 -9.15 -8.16
N LEU A 35 -7.96 -9.37 -8.93
CA LEU A 35 -9.13 -10.14 -8.50
C LEU A 35 -8.79 -11.59 -8.14
N ASP A 36 -7.95 -12.25 -8.92
CA ASP A 36 -7.52 -13.63 -8.68
C ASP A 36 -6.85 -13.79 -7.31
N ASN A 37 -6.13 -12.75 -6.85
CA ASN A 37 -5.42 -12.74 -5.58
C ASN A 37 -6.22 -12.08 -4.44
N TYR A 38 -7.45 -11.59 -4.69
CA TYR A 38 -8.30 -11.04 -3.64
C TYR A 38 -9.08 -12.15 -2.93
N VAL A 39 -8.77 -12.40 -1.65
CA VAL A 39 -9.40 -13.42 -0.82
C VAL A 39 -10.33 -12.82 0.24
N ALA A 40 -11.40 -13.54 0.56
CA ALA A 40 -12.30 -13.15 1.65
C ALA A 40 -11.70 -13.61 2.99
N VAL A 41 -11.41 -12.67 3.87
CA VAL A 41 -10.93 -12.93 5.23
C VAL A 41 -11.71 -12.10 6.25
N ASP A 42 -11.73 -12.55 7.49
CA ASP A 42 -12.31 -11.77 8.57
C ASP A 42 -11.39 -10.58 8.88
N LEU A 43 -11.97 -9.39 8.91
CA LEU A 43 -11.26 -8.11 9.06
C LEU A 43 -11.66 -7.41 10.35
N VAL A 44 -10.71 -6.70 10.94
CA VAL A 44 -10.91 -5.73 12.02
C VAL A 44 -10.37 -4.38 11.60
N ARG A 45 -10.97 -3.29 12.08
CA ARG A 45 -10.44 -1.94 11.90
C ARG A 45 -9.49 -1.63 13.05
N ILE A 46 -8.30 -1.14 12.74
CA ILE A 46 -7.29 -0.69 13.70
C ILE A 46 -6.92 0.74 13.35
N GLY A 47 -6.80 1.61 14.35
CA GLY A 47 -6.39 3.00 14.20
C GLY A 47 -7.54 3.99 14.26
N GLY A 48 -7.30 5.17 13.70
CA GLY A 48 -8.20 6.32 13.85
C GLY A 48 -9.52 6.20 13.08
N CYS A 49 -10.40 7.16 13.34
CA CYS A 49 -11.50 7.44 12.42
C CYS A 49 -10.95 8.10 11.16
N GLY A 50 -11.49 7.71 10.00
CA GLY A 50 -11.02 8.15 8.70
C GLY A 50 -9.56 7.79 8.42
N ASP A 51 -8.75 8.78 8.07
CA ASP A 51 -7.34 8.60 7.76
C ASP A 51 -6.50 8.10 8.95
N GLY A 52 -5.53 7.22 8.68
CA GLY A 52 -4.76 6.53 9.71
C GLY A 52 -5.51 5.40 10.43
N GLY A 53 -6.62 4.90 9.85
CA GLY A 53 -7.31 3.70 10.32
C GLY A 53 -7.55 2.71 9.17
N TYR A 54 -7.15 1.47 9.37
CA TYR A 54 -7.07 0.47 8.30
C TYR A 54 -7.81 -0.81 8.67
N LEU A 55 -8.37 -1.48 7.68
CA LEU A 55 -8.90 -2.82 7.84
C LEU A 55 -7.76 -3.83 7.66
N VAL A 56 -7.52 -4.62 8.71
CA VAL A 56 -6.48 -5.65 8.75
C VAL A 56 -7.11 -7.02 8.99
N PRO A 57 -6.48 -8.14 8.56
CA PRO A 57 -6.96 -9.45 8.93
C PRO A 57 -7.05 -9.58 10.45
N ASN A 58 -8.09 -10.22 10.95
CA ASN A 58 -8.27 -10.51 12.37
C ASN A 58 -7.31 -11.64 12.82
N ASP A 59 -6.01 -11.35 12.72
CA ASP A 59 -4.90 -12.29 12.89
C ASP A 59 -3.70 -11.64 13.60
N LEU A 60 -4.01 -10.78 14.57
CA LEU A 60 -3.05 -9.97 15.30
C LEU A 60 -2.39 -10.72 16.48
N GLU A 61 -2.98 -11.83 16.92
CA GLU A 61 -2.45 -12.61 18.04
C GLU A 61 -1.04 -13.14 17.73
N GLY A 62 -0.10 -12.87 18.63
CA GLY A 62 1.30 -13.30 18.51
C GLY A 62 2.16 -12.41 17.61
N ILE A 63 1.61 -11.36 17.01
CA ILE A 63 2.41 -10.29 16.38
C ILE A 63 3.06 -9.46 17.48
N ARG A 64 4.37 -9.22 17.38
CA ARG A 64 5.12 -8.43 18.37
C ARG A 64 5.62 -7.09 17.86
N TYR A 65 5.74 -6.95 16.54
CA TYR A 65 6.36 -5.78 15.92
C TYR A 65 5.51 -5.26 14.77
N CYS A 66 5.39 -3.93 14.71
CA CYS A 66 4.90 -3.20 13.54
C CYS A 66 6.02 -2.32 13.00
N PHE A 67 6.21 -2.31 11.68
CA PHE A 67 7.05 -1.34 10.99
C PHE A 67 6.14 -0.34 10.28
N SER A 68 6.18 0.93 10.70
CA SER A 68 5.37 2.04 10.16
C SER A 68 6.24 3.16 9.60
N PRO A 69 6.73 3.08 8.35
CA PRO A 69 7.34 4.23 7.72
C PRO A 69 6.32 5.24 7.19
N GLY A 70 6.73 6.52 7.24
CA GLY A 70 5.94 7.69 6.80
C GLY A 70 4.90 8.16 7.81
N VAL A 71 5.27 8.09 9.09
CA VAL A 71 4.45 8.63 10.18
C VAL A 71 4.48 10.16 10.15
N ASP A 72 3.33 10.79 9.97
CA ASP A 72 3.19 12.25 9.95
C ASP A 72 2.54 12.76 11.26
N TYR A 73 1.48 13.57 11.18
CA TYR A 73 0.86 14.22 12.35
C TYR A 73 0.05 13.29 13.25
N THR A 74 -0.19 12.04 12.85
CA THR A 74 -0.99 11.08 13.64
C THR A 74 -0.31 9.71 13.68
N ALA A 75 -0.53 8.99 14.78
CA ALA A 75 -0.06 7.61 14.97
C ALA A 75 -1.13 6.78 15.67
N SER A 76 -2.38 6.95 15.24
CA SER A 76 -3.56 6.30 15.84
C SER A 76 -3.50 4.78 15.65
N PHE A 77 -3.09 4.32 14.47
CA PHE A 77 -2.86 2.91 14.16
C PHE A 77 -1.83 2.28 15.10
N GLU A 78 -0.64 2.89 15.21
CA GLU A 78 0.44 2.41 16.07
C GLU A 78 0.03 2.47 17.54
N SER A 79 -0.71 3.51 17.95
CA SER A 79 -1.17 3.68 19.32
C SER A 79 -2.14 2.57 19.73
N GLU A 80 -3.09 2.21 18.86
CA GLU A 80 -4.02 1.11 19.14
C GLU A 80 -3.27 -0.23 19.20
N LEU A 81 -2.38 -0.50 18.25
CA LEU A 81 -1.52 -1.69 18.27
C LEU A 81 -0.69 -1.80 19.57
N ALA A 82 -0.08 -0.71 19.99
CA ALA A 82 0.71 -0.66 21.23
C ALA A 82 -0.14 -0.90 22.48
N ASN A 83 -1.30 -0.25 22.58
CA ASN A 83 -2.09 -0.23 23.81
C ASN A 83 -2.97 -1.47 23.97
N GLU A 84 -3.54 -1.98 22.89
CA GLU A 84 -4.53 -3.07 22.92
C GLU A 84 -3.91 -4.44 22.59
N TYR A 85 -2.79 -4.46 21.84
CA TYR A 85 -2.17 -5.69 21.35
C TYR A 85 -0.73 -5.91 21.84
N ASP A 86 -0.18 -5.00 22.66
CA ASP A 86 1.22 -5.05 23.16
C ASP A 86 2.26 -5.14 22.02
N VAL A 87 1.97 -4.48 20.90
CA VAL A 87 2.85 -4.47 19.71
C VAL A 87 3.83 -3.30 19.80
N LYS A 88 5.13 -3.60 19.71
CA LYS A 88 6.17 -2.58 19.61
C LYS A 88 6.22 -2.02 18.18
N CYS A 89 6.14 -0.70 18.04
CA CYS A 89 6.11 -0.04 16.73
C CYS A 89 7.45 0.62 16.42
N PHE A 90 8.09 0.18 15.33
CA PHE A 90 9.25 0.83 14.73
C PHE A 90 8.73 1.83 13.69
N MET A 91 8.99 3.12 13.93
CA MET A 91 8.46 4.20 13.10
C MET A 91 9.62 4.90 12.39
N ALA A 92 9.42 5.33 11.14
CA ALA A 92 10.45 6.01 10.39
C ALA A 92 9.91 7.10 9.45
N ASP A 93 10.28 8.35 9.72
CA ASP A 93 10.07 9.45 8.77
C ASP A 93 11.12 10.53 9.02
N ALA A 94 11.83 10.97 7.96
CA ALA A 94 12.82 12.06 8.06
C ALA A 94 12.19 13.45 7.83
N SER A 95 10.91 13.55 7.52
CA SER A 95 10.18 14.80 7.42
C SER A 95 9.93 15.45 8.79
N VAL A 96 9.85 14.62 9.84
CA VAL A 96 9.64 15.01 11.24
C VAL A 96 10.81 14.59 12.13
N SER A 97 11.01 15.28 13.25
CA SER A 97 12.09 15.00 14.19
C SER A 97 11.73 13.99 15.29
N GLU A 98 10.44 13.77 15.51
CA GLU A 98 9.89 12.94 16.57
C GLU A 98 8.52 12.38 16.14
N PRO A 99 8.05 11.25 16.73
CA PRO A 99 6.72 10.73 16.41
C PRO A 99 5.62 11.68 16.90
N PRO A 100 4.43 11.66 16.28
CA PRO A 100 3.34 12.58 16.60
C PRO A 100 2.76 12.40 18.01
N SER A 101 3.06 11.29 18.68
CA SER A 101 2.71 11.07 20.08
C SER A 101 3.79 10.25 20.80
N GLN A 102 3.84 10.41 22.12
CA GLN A 102 4.78 9.69 22.98
C GLN A 102 4.14 8.40 23.47
N ASN A 103 4.76 7.26 23.18
CA ASN A 103 4.36 5.96 23.69
C ASN A 103 5.63 5.13 23.98
N PRO A 104 5.75 4.44 25.14
CA PRO A 104 6.92 3.61 25.44
C PRO A 104 7.15 2.45 24.47
N ALA A 105 6.12 2.02 23.73
CA ALA A 105 6.22 1.01 22.70
C ALA A 105 6.71 1.56 21.35
N PHE A 106 6.90 2.87 21.21
CA PHE A 106 7.38 3.48 19.97
C PHE A 106 8.90 3.59 19.95
N ASP A 107 9.48 3.26 18.81
CA ASP A 107 10.91 3.37 18.51
C ASP A 107 11.06 4.05 17.15
N PHE A 108 11.28 5.38 17.21
CA PHE A 108 11.29 6.26 16.04
C PHE A 108 12.70 6.53 15.52
N GLU A 109 12.88 6.49 14.21
CA GLU A 109 14.09 6.94 13.52
C GLU A 109 13.76 8.01 12.47
N ALA A 110 14.40 9.18 12.54
CA ALA A 110 14.28 10.22 11.52
C ALA A 110 15.01 9.81 10.21
N LYS A 111 14.42 8.86 9.48
CA LYS A 111 14.93 8.23 8.28
C LYS A 111 13.79 7.97 7.29
N TYR A 112 14.05 8.16 6.01
CA TYR A 112 13.18 7.66 4.96
C TYR A 112 13.49 6.19 4.67
N ILE A 113 12.46 5.43 4.26
CA ILE A 113 12.66 4.12 3.65
C ILE A 113 12.82 4.30 2.15
N GLY A 114 13.86 3.70 1.58
CA GLY A 114 14.13 3.79 0.16
C GLY A 114 14.97 2.62 -0.35
N PRO A 115 15.42 2.68 -1.62
CA PRO A 115 16.05 1.55 -2.27
C PRO A 115 17.53 1.36 -1.88
N ARG A 116 18.12 2.25 -1.07
CA ARG A 116 19.53 2.17 -0.64
C ARG A 116 19.75 2.80 0.72
N ASN A 117 20.73 2.28 1.46
CA ASN A 117 21.23 2.91 2.68
C ASN A 117 22.18 4.06 2.31
N ILE A 118 21.70 5.30 2.36
CA ILE A 118 22.49 6.51 2.03
C ILE A 118 21.90 7.77 2.67
N GLY A 119 22.72 8.54 3.36
CA GLY A 119 22.27 9.78 4.00
C GLY A 119 21.09 9.54 4.95
N GLU A 120 19.95 10.15 4.66
CA GLU A 120 18.69 10.02 5.41
C GLU A 120 17.86 8.78 5.03
N PHE A 121 18.32 7.98 4.07
CA PHE A 121 17.61 6.77 3.63
C PHE A 121 18.19 5.50 4.24
N MET A 122 17.31 4.56 4.58
CA MET A 122 17.61 3.16 4.86
C MET A 122 16.71 2.23 4.06
N THR A 123 17.13 0.98 3.83
CA THR A 123 16.28 -0.02 3.17
C THR A 123 15.39 -0.72 4.19
N LEU A 124 14.21 -1.19 3.77
CA LEU A 124 13.33 -1.98 4.64
C LEU A 124 14.07 -3.22 5.16
N SER A 125 14.84 -3.88 4.28
CA SER A 125 15.70 -5.02 4.61
C SER A 125 16.70 -4.72 5.74
N SER A 126 17.41 -3.58 5.67
CA SER A 126 18.39 -3.22 6.71
C SER A 126 17.70 -2.84 8.02
N TRP A 127 16.54 -2.20 7.95
CA TRP A 127 15.77 -1.79 9.11
C TRP A 127 15.19 -2.99 9.87
N VAL A 128 14.55 -3.93 9.17
CA VAL A 128 14.06 -5.19 9.73
C VAL A 128 15.20 -5.99 10.36
N THR A 129 16.33 -6.11 9.66
CA THR A 129 17.51 -6.83 10.18
C THR A 129 18.07 -6.18 11.45
N LYS A 130 18.06 -4.85 11.54
CA LYS A 130 18.55 -4.12 12.71
C LYS A 130 17.62 -4.27 13.92
N LYS A 131 16.32 -4.25 13.71
CA LYS A 131 15.31 -4.14 14.79
C LYS A 131 14.73 -5.48 15.24
N ALA A 132 14.53 -6.42 14.31
CA ALA A 132 13.80 -7.65 14.55
C ALA A 132 14.30 -8.82 13.66
N CYS A 133 15.62 -9.02 13.57
CA CYS A 133 16.22 -10.02 12.67
C CYS A 133 15.66 -11.45 12.82
N ASN A 134 15.27 -11.83 14.03
CA ASN A 134 14.79 -13.18 14.38
C ASN A 134 13.25 -13.27 14.46
N ASP A 135 12.53 -12.25 14.03
CA ASP A 135 11.07 -12.26 13.98
C ASP A 135 10.58 -12.36 12.54
N ASP A 136 9.54 -13.16 12.35
CA ASP A 136 8.90 -13.47 11.07
C ASP A 136 7.37 -13.31 11.16
N GLU A 137 6.85 -12.74 12.24
CA GLU A 137 5.43 -12.57 12.52
C GLU A 137 5.13 -11.10 12.85
N MET A 138 5.34 -10.22 11.87
CA MET A 138 5.28 -8.77 12.03
C MET A 138 4.18 -8.13 11.18
N LEU A 139 3.92 -6.84 11.43
CA LEU A 139 3.10 -5.98 10.56
C LEU A 139 3.98 -4.96 9.84
N LEU A 140 3.55 -4.62 8.62
CA LEU A 140 4.03 -3.47 7.89
C LEU A 140 2.82 -2.57 7.62
N GLN A 141 2.86 -1.31 8.05
CA GLN A 141 1.95 -0.27 7.57
C GLN A 141 2.83 0.74 6.82
N MET A 142 2.59 0.97 5.53
CA MET A 142 3.48 1.76 4.68
C MET A 142 2.69 2.79 3.91
N ASP A 143 2.96 4.05 4.21
CA ASP A 143 2.45 5.21 3.51
C ASP A 143 3.64 6.15 3.35
N ILE A 144 4.25 6.22 2.16
CA ILE A 144 5.50 6.96 1.95
C ILE A 144 5.49 7.74 0.64
N GLU A 145 4.33 8.30 0.29
CA GLU A 145 4.15 9.33 -0.73
C GLU A 145 4.73 8.97 -2.11
N GLY A 146 4.60 7.70 -2.52
CA GLY A 146 5.05 7.21 -3.83
C GLY A 146 6.37 6.44 -3.81
N ALA A 147 7.08 6.41 -2.68
CA ALA A 147 8.30 5.61 -2.53
C ALA A 147 8.00 4.11 -2.33
N GLU A 148 6.74 3.69 -2.18
CA GLU A 148 6.34 2.30 -1.93
C GLU A 148 6.89 1.37 -3.03
N TYR A 149 6.80 1.80 -4.30
CA TYR A 149 7.29 1.01 -5.43
C TYR A 149 8.80 0.78 -5.39
N ASP A 150 9.59 1.77 -4.96
CA ASP A 150 11.04 1.63 -4.86
C ASP A 150 11.42 0.63 -3.75
N VAL A 151 10.68 0.65 -2.64
CA VAL A 151 10.84 -0.33 -1.55
C VAL A 151 10.51 -1.73 -2.04
N PHE A 152 9.37 -1.93 -2.73
CA PHE A 152 9.03 -3.25 -3.27
C PHE A 152 9.98 -3.73 -4.37
N ILE A 153 10.58 -2.84 -5.16
CA ILE A 153 11.61 -3.21 -6.13
C ILE A 153 12.85 -3.75 -5.40
N GLU A 154 13.32 -3.04 -4.38
CA GLU A 154 14.54 -3.38 -3.64
C GLU A 154 14.38 -4.60 -2.73
N THR A 155 13.28 -4.70 -1.99
CA THR A 155 13.20 -5.60 -0.84
C THR A 155 12.88 -7.02 -1.26
N ASP A 156 13.72 -7.99 -0.91
CA ASP A 156 13.53 -9.39 -1.26
C ASP A 156 12.24 -9.98 -0.67
N ILE A 157 11.66 -10.95 -1.40
CA ILE A 157 10.42 -11.61 -0.97
C ILE A 157 10.57 -12.31 0.39
N ASP A 158 11.77 -12.77 0.74
CA ASP A 158 12.05 -13.41 2.03
C ASP A 158 11.97 -12.41 3.19
N ILE A 159 12.34 -11.15 2.96
CA ILE A 159 12.13 -10.08 3.95
C ILE A 159 10.65 -9.74 4.03
N LEU A 160 9.96 -9.58 2.89
CA LEU A 160 8.53 -9.28 2.89
C LEU A 160 7.73 -10.35 3.64
N LYS A 161 8.06 -11.64 3.45
CA LYS A 161 7.38 -12.75 4.12
C LYS A 161 7.57 -12.80 5.65
N LYS A 162 8.43 -11.96 6.23
CA LYS A 162 8.48 -11.75 7.69
C LYS A 162 7.28 -10.96 8.20
N PHE A 163 6.54 -10.29 7.31
CA PHE A 163 5.29 -9.64 7.63
C PHE A 163 4.15 -10.63 7.42
N ARG A 164 3.34 -10.81 8.47
CA ARG A 164 2.10 -11.59 8.41
C ARG A 164 1.06 -10.86 7.57
N SER A 165 0.99 -9.54 7.74
CA SER A 165 0.13 -8.65 6.96
C SER A 165 0.89 -7.38 6.61
N MET A 166 0.58 -6.82 5.45
CA MET A 166 1.12 -5.54 4.99
C MET A 166 -0.04 -4.63 4.59
N ILE A 167 -0.10 -3.43 5.13
CA ILE A 167 -1.03 -2.38 4.76
C ILE A 167 -0.21 -1.36 3.99
N VAL A 168 -0.59 -1.06 2.76
CA VAL A 168 0.20 -0.19 1.88
C VAL A 168 -0.72 0.81 1.20
N GLU A 169 -0.42 2.10 1.36
CA GLU A 169 -1.05 3.14 0.57
C GLU A 169 -0.28 3.34 -0.75
N PHE A 170 -0.82 2.82 -1.84
CA PHE A 170 -0.21 2.98 -3.16
C PHE A 170 -0.58 4.32 -3.78
N HIS A 171 0.37 5.24 -3.72
CA HIS A 171 0.30 6.53 -4.38
C HIS A 171 0.42 6.43 -5.90
N GLY A 172 -0.39 7.19 -6.64
CA GLY A 172 -0.29 7.29 -8.10
C GLY A 172 -0.63 6.00 -8.86
N LEU A 173 -1.59 5.21 -8.37
CA LEU A 173 -2.05 3.97 -9.03
C LEU A 173 -2.59 4.23 -10.44
N ASP A 174 -3.10 5.43 -10.74
CA ASP A 174 -3.55 5.85 -12.07
C ASP A 174 -2.44 5.81 -13.14
N ARG A 175 -1.17 5.77 -12.72
CA ARG A 175 -0.04 5.52 -13.62
C ARG A 175 -0.10 4.14 -14.29
N LEU A 176 -0.99 3.24 -13.89
CA LEU A 176 -1.36 2.05 -14.67
C LEU A 176 -1.77 2.39 -16.11
N PHE A 177 -2.28 3.60 -16.36
CA PHE A 177 -2.59 4.03 -17.72
C PHE A 177 -1.36 4.37 -18.55
N ASP A 178 -0.16 4.50 -17.97
CA ASP A 178 1.08 4.66 -18.73
C ASP A 178 1.59 3.30 -19.22
N ARG A 179 1.90 3.22 -20.52
CA ARG A 179 2.34 1.98 -21.19
C ARG A 179 3.59 1.35 -20.57
N ASN A 180 4.53 2.16 -20.11
CA ASN A 180 5.79 1.66 -19.56
C ASN A 180 5.62 1.35 -18.07
N TYR A 181 4.89 2.21 -17.36
CA TYR A 181 4.73 2.09 -15.92
C TYR A 181 3.90 0.87 -15.51
N ILE A 182 2.84 0.53 -16.28
CA ILE A 182 2.05 -0.68 -16.00
C ILE A 182 2.88 -1.96 -15.95
N SER A 183 3.96 -2.05 -16.74
CA SER A 183 4.84 -3.23 -16.74
C SER A 183 5.64 -3.34 -15.44
N VAL A 184 6.07 -2.20 -14.89
CA VAL A 184 6.78 -2.14 -13.59
C VAL A 184 5.82 -2.49 -12.47
N MET A 185 4.63 -1.88 -12.45
CA MET A 185 3.60 -2.17 -11.45
C MET A 185 3.17 -3.64 -11.49
N THR A 186 3.00 -4.21 -12.68
CA THR A 186 2.68 -5.64 -12.84
C THR A 186 3.77 -6.50 -12.21
N ALA A 187 5.05 -6.22 -12.47
CA ALA A 187 6.17 -6.97 -11.90
C ALA A 187 6.22 -6.88 -10.36
N ILE A 188 5.89 -5.72 -9.79
CA ILE A 188 5.80 -5.50 -8.33
C ILE A 188 4.68 -6.33 -7.72
N PHE A 189 3.45 -6.23 -8.26
CA PHE A 189 2.32 -7.00 -7.75
C PHE A 189 2.53 -8.51 -7.91
N GLU A 190 3.05 -8.97 -9.06
CA GLU A 190 3.40 -10.39 -9.25
C GLU A 190 4.50 -10.88 -8.29
N LYS A 191 5.41 -9.99 -7.84
CA LYS A 191 6.36 -10.32 -6.77
C LYS A 191 5.64 -10.46 -5.43
N ILE A 192 4.75 -9.54 -5.08
CA ILE A 192 3.96 -9.59 -3.84
C ILE A 192 3.11 -10.88 -3.80
N TYR A 193 2.44 -11.24 -4.90
CA TYR A 193 1.59 -12.43 -5.00
C TYR A 193 2.30 -13.77 -4.73
N LYS A 194 3.64 -13.81 -4.82
CA LYS A 194 4.42 -15.01 -4.45
C LYS A 194 4.31 -15.35 -2.96
N GLY A 195 4.08 -14.35 -2.12
CA GLY A 195 4.00 -14.51 -0.67
C GLY A 195 2.67 -14.10 -0.07
N PHE A 196 1.85 -13.33 -0.80
CA PHE A 196 0.71 -12.62 -0.25
C PHE A 196 -0.53 -12.67 -1.14
N SER A 197 -1.69 -12.58 -0.50
CA SER A 197 -2.99 -12.34 -1.13
C SER A 197 -3.54 -11.00 -0.67
N ILE A 198 -4.42 -10.39 -1.45
CA ILE A 198 -5.12 -9.16 -1.07
C ILE A 198 -6.27 -9.55 -0.13
N ALA A 199 -6.29 -8.96 1.05
CA ALA A 199 -7.32 -9.14 2.08
C ALA A 199 -8.37 -8.03 2.05
N HIS A 200 -7.97 -6.81 1.68
CA HIS A 200 -8.86 -5.66 1.55
C HIS A 200 -8.28 -4.63 0.58
N VAL A 201 -9.15 -3.82 -0.02
CA VAL A 201 -8.76 -2.63 -0.78
C VAL A 201 -9.76 -1.51 -0.54
N HIS A 202 -9.25 -0.32 -0.26
CA HIS A 202 -10.04 0.88 0.01
C HIS A 202 -9.46 2.08 -0.77
N PRO A 203 -10.25 2.83 -1.55
CA PRO A 203 -9.76 3.99 -2.27
C PRO A 203 -9.65 5.21 -1.36
N ASN A 204 -8.47 5.83 -1.29
CA ASN A 204 -8.33 7.09 -0.57
C ASN A 204 -8.98 8.23 -1.37
N ASN A 205 -9.95 8.90 -0.77
CA ASN A 205 -10.74 9.94 -1.43
C ASN A 205 -10.01 11.29 -1.58
N CYS A 206 -8.72 11.37 -1.27
CA CYS A 206 -7.90 12.57 -1.43
C CYS A 206 -7.81 13.08 -2.88
N CYS A 207 -7.76 12.16 -3.84
CA CYS A 207 -7.07 12.43 -5.10
C CYS A 207 -7.89 12.12 -6.36
N GLY A 208 -9.06 11.49 -6.18
CA GLY A 208 -10.03 11.21 -7.23
C GLY A 208 -9.74 9.93 -8.02
N VAL A 209 -10.54 9.72 -9.07
CA VAL A 209 -10.47 8.57 -9.97
C VAL A 209 -10.11 9.05 -11.39
N VAL A 210 -9.34 8.25 -12.11
CA VAL A 210 -9.02 8.46 -13.53
C VAL A 210 -9.61 7.31 -14.35
N SER A 211 -10.21 7.64 -15.49
CA SER A 211 -10.90 6.68 -16.36
C SER A 211 -10.21 6.58 -17.72
N LEU A 212 -9.95 5.36 -18.19
CA LEU A 212 -9.52 5.12 -19.56
C LEU A 212 -10.04 3.77 -20.07
N GLY A 213 -10.70 3.79 -21.22
CA GLY A 213 -11.15 2.55 -21.87
C GLY A 213 -12.19 1.77 -21.07
N GLY A 214 -13.01 2.46 -20.25
CA GLY A 214 -14.02 1.85 -19.40
C GLY A 214 -13.48 1.24 -18.10
N ILE A 215 -12.20 1.46 -17.79
CA ILE A 215 -11.60 1.07 -16.51
C ILE A 215 -11.37 2.35 -15.69
N ASP A 216 -11.89 2.33 -14.48
CA ASP A 216 -11.74 3.38 -13.49
C ASP A 216 -10.65 2.98 -12.48
N VAL A 217 -9.71 3.89 -12.20
CA VAL A 217 -8.58 3.66 -11.29
C VAL A 217 -8.51 4.81 -10.30
N PRO A 218 -8.75 4.58 -8.99
CA PRO A 218 -8.46 5.57 -7.97
C PRO A 218 -6.97 5.92 -7.98
N LYS A 219 -6.62 7.18 -7.79
CA LYS A 219 -5.20 7.59 -7.81
C LYS A 219 -4.43 7.08 -6.61
N VAL A 220 -5.09 6.92 -5.48
CA VAL A 220 -4.51 6.44 -4.22
C VAL A 220 -5.42 5.35 -3.69
N VAL A 221 -4.84 4.23 -3.28
CA VAL A 221 -5.56 3.10 -2.68
C VAL A 221 -4.76 2.56 -1.51
N GLU A 222 -5.47 2.21 -0.46
CA GLU A 222 -4.96 1.42 0.65
C GLU A 222 -5.23 -0.04 0.32
N ILE A 223 -4.18 -0.86 0.25
CA ILE A 223 -4.30 -2.30 0.04
C ILE A 223 -3.74 -3.02 1.25
N THR A 224 -4.58 -3.86 1.84
CA THR A 224 -4.17 -4.79 2.88
C THR A 224 -3.87 -6.14 2.26
N PHE A 225 -2.66 -6.63 2.49
CA PHE A 225 -2.19 -7.95 2.12
C PHE A 225 -2.10 -8.86 3.33
N ILE A 226 -2.37 -10.14 3.12
CA ILE A 226 -2.17 -11.23 4.09
C ILE A 226 -1.20 -12.26 3.52
N ARG A 227 -0.28 -12.78 4.33
CA ARG A 227 0.66 -13.82 3.91
C ARG A 227 -0.10 -15.09 3.54
N ASN A 228 0.27 -15.73 2.44
CA ASN A 228 -0.51 -16.81 1.82
C ASN A 228 -0.72 -18.03 2.74
N ASP A 229 0.22 -18.32 3.64
CA ASP A 229 0.11 -19.39 4.64
C ASP A 229 -0.87 -19.08 5.78
N ARG A 230 -1.29 -17.83 5.94
CA ARG A 230 -2.25 -17.38 6.96
C ARG A 230 -3.69 -17.27 6.46
N VAL A 231 -3.89 -17.25 5.13
CA VAL A 231 -5.21 -17.07 4.50
C VAL A 231 -6.24 -18.05 5.04
N GLN A 232 -5.88 -19.32 5.18
CA GLN A 232 -6.82 -20.35 5.66
C GLN A 232 -7.25 -20.11 7.12
N ALA A 233 -6.37 -19.59 7.97
CA ALA A 233 -6.68 -19.32 9.36
C ALA A 233 -7.67 -18.15 9.52
N CYS A 234 -7.71 -17.25 8.53
CA CYS A 234 -8.51 -16.03 8.55
C CYS A 234 -9.71 -16.08 7.59
N SER A 235 -9.94 -17.20 6.90
CA SER A 235 -10.88 -17.26 5.78
C SER A 235 -12.30 -16.93 6.22
N SER A 236 -12.95 -16.03 5.50
CA SER A 236 -14.36 -15.71 5.71
C SER A 236 -15.24 -16.45 4.70
N ASN A 237 -16.40 -16.91 5.14
CA ASN A 237 -17.45 -17.44 4.24
C ASN A 237 -18.33 -16.33 3.65
N LEU A 238 -18.13 -15.09 4.08
CA LEU A 238 -18.86 -13.94 3.56
C LEU A 238 -18.29 -13.52 2.19
N PRO A 239 -19.13 -13.08 1.26
CA PRO A 239 -18.65 -12.53 -0.01
C PRO A 239 -17.90 -11.22 0.23
N ILE A 240 -16.91 -10.94 -0.63
CA ILE A 240 -16.25 -9.64 -0.68
C ILE A 240 -17.27 -8.59 -1.12
N ILE A 241 -17.55 -7.63 -0.25
CA ILE A 241 -18.45 -6.50 -0.51
C ILE A 241 -17.70 -5.20 -0.20
N LEU A 242 -17.62 -4.30 -1.18
CA LEU A 242 -17.13 -2.95 -1.00
C LEU A 242 -18.23 -1.89 -1.21
N PRO A 243 -18.28 -0.82 -0.39
CA PRO A 243 -17.46 -0.63 0.81
C PRO A 243 -17.77 -1.68 1.88
N HIS A 244 -16.75 -2.10 2.63
CA HIS A 244 -16.90 -2.96 3.79
C HIS A 244 -17.62 -2.19 4.90
N GLN A 245 -18.34 -2.90 5.78
CA GLN A 245 -19.11 -2.26 6.86
C GLN A 245 -18.26 -1.47 7.87
N LEU A 246 -16.95 -1.75 7.92
CA LEU A 246 -15.97 -1.08 8.77
C LEU A 246 -15.15 -0.02 8.01
N ASP A 247 -15.37 0.12 6.70
CA ASP A 247 -14.69 1.18 5.93
C ASP A 247 -15.17 2.55 6.43
N GLU A 248 -14.20 3.46 6.53
CA GLU A 248 -14.44 4.86 6.82
C GLU A 248 -13.72 5.71 5.78
N GLN A 249 -14.35 6.84 5.44
CA GLN A 249 -13.80 7.80 4.49
C GLN A 249 -12.53 8.45 5.04
N ASN A 250 -11.44 8.50 4.25
CA ASN A 250 -10.18 9.13 4.69
C ASN A 250 -10.34 10.65 4.95
N VAL A 251 -10.93 11.38 4.00
CA VAL A 251 -11.02 12.84 4.02
C VAL A 251 -12.48 13.29 4.07
N ASP A 252 -12.95 13.64 5.28
CA ASP A 252 -14.32 14.09 5.58
C ASP A 252 -14.80 15.26 4.70
N SER A 253 -13.87 16.15 4.32
CA SER A 253 -14.20 17.37 3.56
C SER A 253 -14.37 17.14 2.06
N LYS A 254 -14.04 15.95 1.56
CA LYS A 254 -14.14 15.58 0.14
C LYS A 254 -15.30 14.61 -0.09
N PRO A 255 -15.84 14.49 -1.31
CA PRO A 255 -16.74 13.41 -1.64
C PRO A 255 -16.06 12.05 -1.45
N ASP A 256 -16.82 11.06 -1.00
CA ASP A 256 -16.33 9.69 -0.88
C ASP A 256 -16.13 9.04 -2.26
N ILE A 257 -15.20 8.09 -2.36
CA ILE A 257 -14.93 7.30 -3.58
C ILE A 257 -15.34 5.86 -3.32
N LYS A 258 -16.24 5.33 -4.14
CA LYS A 258 -16.53 3.89 -4.12
C LYS A 258 -15.51 3.16 -4.98
N MET A 259 -14.96 2.05 -4.47
CA MET A 259 -14.06 1.22 -5.26
C MET A 259 -14.77 0.72 -6.53
N PRO A 260 -14.22 0.95 -7.74
CA PRO A 260 -14.88 0.52 -8.97
C PRO A 260 -15.07 -1.00 -9.00
N ARG A 261 -16.22 -1.45 -9.51
CA ARG A 261 -16.67 -2.85 -9.39
C ARG A 261 -15.70 -3.83 -10.06
N GLU A 262 -14.94 -3.38 -11.05
CA GLU A 262 -13.90 -4.14 -11.75
C GLU A 262 -12.80 -4.65 -10.81
N TRP A 263 -12.59 -4.00 -9.66
CA TRP A 263 -11.47 -4.31 -8.74
C TRP A 263 -11.80 -5.28 -7.60
N TRP A 264 -13.08 -5.55 -7.37
CA TRP A 264 -13.53 -6.43 -6.28
C TRP A 264 -14.70 -7.33 -6.68
N GLY A 265 -15.25 -7.10 -7.87
CA GLY A 265 -16.42 -7.82 -8.36
C GLY A 265 -16.12 -9.19 -8.89
N LYS A 266 -16.25 -10.19 -8.01
CA LYS A 266 -16.43 -11.60 -8.37
C LYS A 266 -17.90 -11.91 -8.64
#